data_AF-A0A7W2HTW7-F1
#
_entry.id   AF-A0A7W2HTW7-F1
#
_cell.length_a   1.000
_cell.length_b   1.000
_cell.length_c   1.000
_cell.angle_alpha   90.00
_cell.angle_beta   90.00
_cell.angle_gamma   90.00
#
_symmetry.space_group_name_H-M   'P 1'
#
loop_
_entity.id
_entity.type
_entity.pdbx_description
1 polymer ?
#
loop_
_entity_poly.entity_id
_entity_poly.type
_entity_poly.pdbx_seq_one_letter_code
_entity_poly.pdbx_strand_id
1 'polypeptide(L)'
;MKKRIGSYPRVRIEGGGRAVVSQAGGVLLVETARKTGLDQAISAALAPWRKARAVHDPGKILLDVALAVAFGGDCLADVGMLRSEPAVFGPVASDPTVSRLIDALASGGPKALAAIRTARAHVREHVWNLAGQAAPDAGGQVIVDIDGVLVLAHSEKQDAAATWKKTFGHHPLMAFV
;
A
#
# COMPACT_ATOMS: atom_id res chain seq x y z
N MET A 1 5.58 28.18 -6.18
CA MET A 1 5.30 26.73 -6.09
C MET A 1 3.79 26.51 -6.06
N LYS A 2 3.21 25.83 -7.06
CA LYS A 2 1.78 25.43 -7.00
C LYS A 2 1.61 24.49 -5.80
N LYS A 3 0.75 24.87 -4.85
CA LYS A 3 0.40 24.05 -3.68
C LYS A 3 -0.22 22.75 -4.20
N ARG A 4 0.50 21.63 -4.10
CA ARG A 4 -0.05 20.31 -4.46
C ARG A 4 -1.06 19.93 -3.38
N ILE A 5 -2.31 19.71 -3.80
CA ILE A 5 -3.36 19.15 -2.95
C ILE A 5 -3.19 17.63 -3.05
N GLY A 6 -2.39 17.01 -2.18
CA GLY A 6 -2.19 15.56 -2.13
C GLY A 6 -0.96 15.02 -2.89
N SER A 7 -0.64 13.75 -2.65
CA SER A 7 0.57 13.07 -3.13
C SER A 7 0.56 12.72 -4.63
N TYR A 8 -0.63 12.62 -5.23
CA TYR A 8 -0.83 12.20 -6.61
C TYR A 8 -1.41 13.31 -7.50
N PRO A 9 -1.11 13.32 -8.81
CA PRO A 9 -1.78 14.20 -9.78
C PRO A 9 -3.31 14.02 -9.76
N ARG A 10 -4.05 15.07 -10.11
CA ARG A 10 -5.46 14.91 -10.49
C ARG A 10 -5.50 14.52 -11.96
N VAL A 11 -6.08 13.37 -12.27
CA VAL A 11 -6.28 12.93 -13.65
C VAL A 11 -7.27 13.88 -14.33
N ARG A 12 -6.94 14.29 -15.56
CA ARG A 12 -7.81 15.04 -16.46
C ARG A 12 -8.06 14.18 -17.69
N ILE A 13 -9.30 14.12 -18.12
CA ILE A 13 -9.72 13.31 -19.26
C ILE A 13 -10.16 14.28 -20.36
N GLU A 14 -9.53 14.16 -21.52
CA GLU A 14 -9.83 14.95 -22.72
C GLU A 14 -10.04 13.99 -23.90
N GLY A 15 -10.95 14.33 -24.81
CA GLY A 15 -11.19 13.56 -26.03
C GLY A 15 -10.09 13.76 -27.08
N GLY A 16 -9.88 12.78 -27.96
CA GLY A 16 -9.00 12.91 -29.13
C GLY A 16 -7.52 12.56 -28.90
N GLY A 17 -7.15 12.14 -27.70
CA GLY A 17 -5.80 11.62 -27.41
C GLY A 17 -5.54 10.24 -28.00
N ARG A 18 -4.26 9.92 -28.26
CA ARG A 18 -3.77 8.58 -28.66
C ARG A 18 -2.99 7.85 -27.55
N ALA A 19 -2.99 8.41 -26.34
CA ALA A 19 -2.27 7.82 -25.21
C ALA A 19 -3.03 6.61 -24.65
N VAL A 20 -2.29 5.58 -24.23
CA VAL A 20 -2.82 4.42 -23.52
C VAL A 20 -2.33 4.47 -22.08
N VAL A 21 -3.22 4.16 -21.15
CA VAL A 21 -2.92 4.02 -19.72
C VAL A 21 -3.29 2.60 -19.32
N SER A 22 -2.28 1.76 -19.12
CA SER A 22 -2.46 0.34 -18.78
C SER A 22 -3.03 0.17 -17.37
N GLN A 23 -2.64 1.03 -16.42
CA GLN A 23 -3.10 0.97 -15.03
C GLN A 23 -4.18 2.03 -14.70
N ALA A 24 -5.11 2.27 -15.64
CA ALA A 24 -6.19 3.24 -15.45
C ALA A 24 -7.10 2.93 -14.24
N GLY A 25 -7.27 1.65 -13.89
CA GLY A 25 -8.00 1.23 -12.68
C GLY A 25 -7.37 1.73 -11.38
N GLY A 26 -6.07 2.05 -11.40
CA GLY A 26 -5.35 2.62 -10.27
C GLY A 26 -5.83 3.98 -9.79
N VAL A 27 -6.53 4.72 -10.65
CA VAL A 27 -7.11 6.02 -10.30
C VAL A 27 -8.07 5.88 -9.11
N LEU A 28 -8.84 4.79 -9.02
CA LEU A 28 -9.75 4.55 -7.90
C LEU A 28 -8.97 4.41 -6.57
N LEU A 29 -7.86 3.68 -6.56
CA LEU A 29 -7.04 3.50 -5.37
C LEU A 29 -6.34 4.80 -4.96
N VAL A 30 -5.82 5.55 -5.92
CA VAL A 30 -5.20 6.87 -5.70
C VAL A 30 -6.22 7.86 -5.12
N GLU A 31 -7.42 7.92 -5.70
CA GLU A 31 -8.48 8.80 -5.20
C GLU A 31 -9.00 8.33 -3.84
N THR A 32 -9.03 7.01 -3.58
CA THR A 32 -9.34 6.48 -2.24
C THR A 32 -8.31 6.95 -1.21
N ALA A 33 -7.01 6.81 -1.49
CA ALA A 33 -5.96 7.29 -0.60
C ALA A 33 -6.05 8.81 -0.35
N ARG A 34 -6.40 9.60 -1.38
CA ARG A 34 -6.60 11.05 -1.26
C ARG A 34 -7.85 11.39 -0.44
N LYS A 35 -8.99 10.75 -0.72
CA LYS A 35 -10.29 11.06 -0.10
C LYS A 35 -10.37 10.64 1.35
N THR A 36 -9.69 9.57 1.71
CA THR A 36 -9.59 9.09 3.10
C THR A 36 -8.51 9.83 3.90
N GLY A 37 -7.69 10.67 3.26
CA GLY A 37 -6.57 11.36 3.91
C GLY A 37 -5.39 10.44 4.24
N LEU A 38 -5.38 9.22 3.73
CA LEU A 38 -4.29 8.25 3.92
C LEU A 38 -2.95 8.82 3.46
N ASP A 39 -2.94 9.54 2.33
CA ASP A 39 -1.73 10.13 1.77
C ASP A 39 -1.06 11.15 2.71
N GLN A 40 -1.87 12.01 3.31
CA GLN A 40 -1.41 13.02 4.27
C GLN A 40 -1.02 12.41 5.61
N ALA A 41 -1.82 11.48 6.14
CA ALA A 41 -1.56 10.84 7.43
C ALA A 41 -0.24 10.05 7.41
N ILE A 42 0.01 9.27 6.35
CA ILE A 42 1.25 8.50 6.21
C ILE A 42 2.44 9.43 5.95
N SER A 43 2.29 10.48 5.14
CA SER A 43 3.36 11.47 4.93
C SER A 43 3.76 12.17 6.24
N ALA A 44 2.78 12.56 7.07
CA ALA A 44 3.04 13.16 8.37
C ALA A 44 3.71 12.16 9.33
N ALA A 45 3.21 10.93 9.41
CA ALA A 45 3.76 9.91 10.30
C ALA A 45 5.21 9.51 9.95
N LEU A 46 5.57 9.54 8.66
CA LEU A 46 6.92 9.20 8.20
C LEU A 46 7.84 10.43 8.05
N ALA A 47 7.40 11.63 8.45
CA ALA A 47 8.24 12.82 8.45
C ALA A 47 9.58 12.65 9.20
N PRO A 48 9.66 11.92 10.35
CA PRO A 48 10.95 11.68 11.02
C PRO A 48 11.97 10.89 10.20
N TRP A 49 11.52 10.10 9.21
CA TRP A 49 12.40 9.34 8.30
C TRP A 49 12.70 10.10 7.00
N ARG A 50 12.20 11.32 6.84
CA ARG A 50 12.47 12.14 5.67
C ARG A 50 13.83 12.81 5.79
N LYS A 51 14.75 12.46 4.88
CA LYS A 51 16.05 13.14 4.77
C LYS A 51 15.85 14.59 4.33
N ALA A 52 16.69 15.52 4.82
CA ALA A 52 16.59 16.95 4.52
C ALA A 52 16.58 17.28 3.01
N ARG A 53 17.29 16.49 2.20
CA ARG A 53 17.37 16.65 0.74
C ARG A 53 16.52 15.62 -0.04
N ALA A 54 15.56 14.98 0.63
CA ALA A 54 14.70 14.00 -0.03
C ALA A 54 13.74 14.68 -1.03
N VAL A 55 13.87 14.30 -2.30
CA VAL A 55 12.95 14.71 -3.37
C VAL A 55 11.61 13.98 -3.23
N HIS A 56 11.67 12.68 -2.98
CA HIS A 56 10.48 11.84 -2.79
C HIS A 56 10.06 11.84 -1.32
N ASP A 57 8.76 11.99 -1.10
CA ASP A 57 8.17 11.88 0.23
C ASP A 57 8.12 10.40 0.67
N PRO A 58 8.61 10.04 1.87
CA PRO A 58 8.58 8.66 2.36
C PRO A 58 7.19 8.04 2.39
N GLY A 59 6.16 8.83 2.72
CA GLY A 59 4.80 8.36 2.73
C GLY A 59 4.27 8.08 1.33
N LYS A 60 4.58 8.95 0.37
CA LYS A 60 4.27 8.70 -1.05
C LYS A 60 4.96 7.44 -1.57
N ILE A 61 6.24 7.21 -1.23
CA ILE A 61 6.95 5.99 -1.63
C ILE A 61 6.25 4.74 -1.08
N LEU A 62 5.87 4.75 0.20
CA LEU A 62 5.18 3.61 0.81
C LEU A 62 3.83 3.33 0.13
N LEU A 63 3.10 4.37 -0.26
CA LEU A 63 1.84 4.24 -0.98
C LEU A 63 2.03 3.77 -2.43
N ASP A 64 3.11 4.17 -3.12
CA ASP A 64 3.46 3.61 -4.43
C ASP A 64 3.75 2.11 -4.34
N VAL A 65 4.46 1.66 -3.29
CA VAL A 65 4.68 0.22 -3.07
C VAL A 65 3.36 -0.49 -2.82
N ALA A 66 2.45 0.08 -2.02
CA ALA A 66 1.13 -0.49 -1.77
C ALA A 66 0.28 -0.58 -3.07
N LEU A 67 0.36 0.44 -3.94
CA LEU A 67 -0.29 0.41 -5.25
C LEU A 67 0.32 -0.66 -6.16
N ALA A 68 1.64 -0.81 -6.18
CA ALA A 68 2.30 -1.86 -6.96
C ALA A 68 1.83 -3.26 -6.52
N VAL A 69 1.75 -3.51 -5.21
CA VAL A 69 1.19 -4.75 -4.65
C VAL A 69 -0.28 -4.94 -5.06
N ALA A 70 -1.09 -3.89 -5.02
CA ALA A 70 -2.50 -3.96 -5.44
C ALA A 70 -2.67 -4.32 -6.93
N PHE A 71 -1.67 -4.04 -7.77
CA PHE A 71 -1.64 -4.46 -9.18
C PHE A 71 -0.97 -5.83 -9.40
N GLY A 72 -0.63 -6.55 -8.33
CA GLY A 72 -0.02 -7.87 -8.39
C GLY A 72 1.51 -7.86 -8.39
N GLY A 73 2.14 -6.73 -8.07
CA GLY A 73 3.59 -6.68 -7.84
C GLY A 73 3.98 -7.48 -6.61
N ASP A 74 5.07 -8.23 -6.72
CA ASP A 74 5.61 -9.09 -5.67
C ASP A 74 7.02 -8.66 -5.23
N CYS A 75 7.59 -7.64 -5.87
CA CYS A 75 8.89 -7.09 -5.53
C CYS A 75 8.90 -5.55 -5.48
N LEU A 76 9.89 -4.98 -4.78
CA LEU A 76 10.00 -3.52 -4.66
C LEU A 76 10.27 -2.80 -6.00
N ALA A 77 10.79 -3.52 -7.01
CA ALA A 77 11.07 -2.96 -8.33
C ALA A 77 9.80 -2.76 -9.18
N ASP A 78 8.69 -3.41 -8.83
CA ASP A 78 7.42 -3.32 -9.59
C ASP A 78 6.80 -1.92 -9.54
N VAL A 79 7.26 -1.05 -8.64
CA VAL A 79 6.98 0.40 -8.70
C VAL A 79 7.39 1.02 -10.04
N GLY A 80 8.27 0.38 -10.80
CA GLY A 80 8.62 0.74 -12.17
C GLY A 80 7.42 0.81 -13.11
N MET A 81 6.39 -0.02 -12.89
CA MET A 81 5.13 0.06 -13.63
C MET A 81 4.41 1.39 -13.38
N LEU A 82 4.31 1.84 -12.13
CA LEU A 82 3.71 3.12 -11.78
C LEU A 82 4.52 4.30 -12.36
N ARG A 83 5.85 4.18 -12.31
CA ARG A 83 6.77 5.18 -12.86
C ARG A 83 6.61 5.35 -14.37
N SER A 84 6.15 4.32 -15.07
CA SER A 84 5.86 4.36 -16.51
C SER A 84 4.59 5.16 -16.84
N GLU A 85 3.76 5.48 -15.85
CA GLU A 85 2.51 6.24 -16.00
C GLU A 85 2.49 7.52 -15.13
N PRO A 86 3.41 8.48 -15.35
CA PRO A 86 3.54 9.67 -14.50
C PRO A 86 2.33 10.61 -14.55
N ALA A 87 1.49 10.50 -15.59
CA ALA A 87 0.24 11.24 -15.69
C ALA A 87 -0.79 10.81 -14.61
N VAL A 88 -0.72 9.55 -14.16
CA VAL A 88 -1.60 8.98 -13.13
C VAL A 88 -0.93 9.02 -11.76
N PHE A 89 0.31 8.54 -11.66
CA PHE A 89 0.97 8.32 -10.35
C PHE A 89 1.98 9.41 -9.97
N GLY A 90 2.23 10.37 -10.86
CA GLY A 90 3.21 11.43 -10.65
C GLY A 90 4.65 10.89 -10.55
N PRO A 91 5.56 11.64 -9.91
CA PRO A 91 6.94 11.20 -9.72
C PRO A 91 7.01 10.00 -8.76
N VAL A 92 7.39 8.83 -9.28
CA VAL A 92 7.61 7.59 -8.52
C VAL A 92 9.12 7.41 -8.29
N ALA A 93 9.52 6.98 -7.10
CA ALA A 93 10.93 6.81 -6.77
C ALA A 93 11.54 5.61 -7.52
N SER A 94 12.86 5.63 -7.68
CA SER A 94 13.59 4.48 -8.23
C SER A 94 13.67 3.33 -7.23
N ASP A 95 13.85 2.12 -7.73
CA ASP A 95 13.90 0.88 -6.95
C ASP A 95 14.98 0.94 -5.84
N PRO A 96 16.21 1.46 -6.09
CA PRO A 96 17.19 1.66 -5.01
C PRO A 96 16.77 2.72 -3.98
N THR A 97 15.92 3.67 -4.35
CA THR A 97 15.37 4.65 -3.40
C THR A 97 14.28 4.04 -2.53
N VAL A 98 13.44 3.18 -3.11
CA VAL A 98 12.47 2.39 -2.36
C VAL A 98 13.17 1.46 -1.38
N SER A 99 14.13 0.65 -1.84
CA SER A 99 14.89 -0.27 -0.98
C SER A 99 15.56 0.45 0.19
N ARG A 100 16.25 1.57 -0.05
CA ARG A 100 16.87 2.37 1.03
C ARG A 100 15.86 2.93 2.03
N LEU A 101 14.63 3.25 1.60
CA LEU A 101 13.58 3.67 2.53
C LEU A 101 13.14 2.48 3.39
N ILE A 102 12.87 1.33 2.77
CA ILE A 102 12.49 0.12 3.51
C ILE A 102 13.56 -0.28 4.52
N ASP A 103 14.84 -0.23 4.16
CA ASP A 103 15.96 -0.48 5.08
C ASP A 103 15.98 0.52 6.25
N ALA A 104 15.72 1.81 5.98
CA ALA A 104 15.67 2.84 7.02
C ALA A 104 14.47 2.65 7.97
N LEU A 105 13.31 2.25 7.43
CA LEU A 105 12.13 1.95 8.24
C LEU A 105 12.34 0.68 9.07
N ALA A 106 12.93 -0.36 8.49
CA ALA A 106 13.28 -1.60 9.18
C ALA A 106 14.31 -1.34 10.30
N SER A 107 15.33 -0.52 10.04
CA SER A 107 16.31 -0.09 11.05
C SER A 107 15.67 0.75 12.16
N GLY A 108 14.59 1.48 11.85
CA GLY A 108 13.77 2.20 12.84
C GLY A 108 12.95 1.29 13.76
N GLY A 109 12.86 0.00 13.45
CA GLY A 109 12.27 -1.03 14.28
C GLY A 109 10.81 -0.72 14.69
N PRO A 110 10.43 -0.99 15.96
CA PRO A 110 9.08 -0.78 16.44
C PRO A 110 8.54 0.64 16.27
N LYS A 111 9.40 1.67 16.24
CA LYS A 111 8.96 3.07 16.11
C LYS A 111 8.37 3.35 14.72
N ALA A 112 9.04 2.88 13.67
CA ALA A 112 8.56 3.04 12.30
C ALA A 112 7.23 2.29 12.10
N LEU A 113 7.18 1.05 12.59
CA LEU A 113 5.98 0.23 12.50
C LEU A 113 4.81 0.84 13.29
N ALA A 114 5.06 1.36 14.50
CA ALA A 114 4.05 2.04 15.29
C ALA A 114 3.52 3.29 14.57
N ALA A 115 4.40 4.12 13.98
CA ALA A 115 3.98 5.31 13.24
C ALA A 115 3.03 4.97 12.08
N ILE A 116 3.36 3.93 11.29
CA ILE A 116 2.50 3.46 10.19
C ILE A 116 1.17 2.91 10.73
N ARG A 117 1.21 2.10 11.80
CA ARG A 117 0.01 1.54 12.43
C ARG A 117 -0.92 2.61 12.97
N THR A 118 -0.38 3.62 13.66
CA THR A 118 -1.15 4.74 14.19
C THR A 118 -1.80 5.56 13.07
N ALA A 119 -1.06 5.88 12.01
CA ALA A 119 -1.61 6.58 10.85
C ALA A 119 -2.73 5.80 10.17
N ARG A 120 -2.54 4.49 9.96
CA ARG A 120 -3.57 3.60 9.40
C ARG A 120 -4.81 3.53 10.30
N ALA A 121 -4.63 3.41 11.61
CA ALA A 121 -5.74 3.34 12.57
C ALA A 121 -6.57 4.62 12.57
N HIS A 122 -5.91 5.79 12.59
CA HIS A 122 -6.59 7.08 12.50
C HIS A 122 -7.37 7.24 11.18
N VAL A 123 -6.76 6.87 10.05
CA VAL A 123 -7.44 6.94 8.75
C VAL A 123 -8.62 5.98 8.69
N ARG A 124 -8.48 4.78 9.25
CA ARG A 124 -9.56 3.80 9.32
C ARG A 124 -10.74 4.31 10.14
N GLU A 125 -10.49 4.88 11.31
CA GLU A 125 -11.52 5.52 12.14
C GLU A 125 -12.26 6.61 11.34
N HIS A 126 -11.52 7.45 10.61
CA HIS A 126 -12.12 8.45 9.73
C HIS A 126 -13.01 7.82 8.63
N VAL A 127 -12.54 6.74 8.00
CA VAL A 127 -13.31 6.02 6.96
C VAL A 127 -14.58 5.40 7.54
N TRP A 128 -14.52 4.81 8.73
CA TRP A 128 -15.69 4.24 9.40
C TRP A 128 -16.70 5.33 9.74
N ASN A 129 -16.24 6.48 10.25
CA ASN A 129 -17.11 7.64 10.46
C ASN A 129 -17.80 8.12 9.17
N LEU A 130 -17.09 8.10 8.03
CA LEU A 130 -17.67 8.44 6.73
C LEU A 130 -18.71 7.40 6.25
N ALA A 131 -18.50 6.12 6.56
CA ALA A 131 -19.39 5.04 6.18
C ALA A 131 -20.68 4.99 7.01
N GLY A 132 -20.66 5.57 8.23
CA GLY A 132 -21.84 5.66 9.10
C GLY A 132 -22.44 4.29 9.39
N GLN A 133 -23.72 4.08 9.07
CA GLN A 133 -24.39 2.79 9.30
C GLN A 133 -23.86 1.64 8.42
N ALA A 134 -23.10 1.95 7.36
CA ALA A 134 -22.43 0.96 6.54
C ALA A 134 -21.01 0.63 7.06
N ALA A 135 -20.57 1.24 8.16
CA ALA A 135 -19.27 0.95 8.75
C ALA A 135 -19.25 -0.47 9.35
N PRO A 136 -18.10 -1.18 9.28
CA PRO A 136 -18.01 -2.54 9.79
C PRO A 136 -18.15 -2.63 11.32
N ASP A 137 -17.98 -1.53 12.04
CA ASP A 137 -18.13 -1.42 13.49
C ASP A 137 -19.46 -0.79 13.93
N ALA A 138 -20.38 -0.50 13.01
CA ALA A 138 -21.66 0.17 13.32
C ALA A 138 -22.50 -0.58 14.36
N GLY A 139 -22.35 -1.91 14.45
CA GLY A 139 -22.99 -2.76 15.45
C GLY A 139 -22.22 -2.89 16.79
N GLY A 140 -21.16 -2.11 17.00
CA GLY A 140 -20.29 -2.17 18.19
C GLY A 140 -19.26 -3.30 18.17
N GLN A 141 -19.20 -4.10 17.10
CA GLN A 141 -18.25 -5.19 16.90
C GLN A 141 -17.82 -5.25 15.44
N VAL A 142 -16.57 -5.60 15.19
CA VAL A 142 -16.05 -5.91 13.84
C VAL A 142 -15.94 -7.42 13.71
N ILE A 143 -16.69 -8.01 12.78
CA ILE A 143 -16.61 -9.44 12.47
C ILE A 143 -15.51 -9.64 11.44
N VAL A 144 -14.53 -10.47 11.78
CA VAL A 144 -13.40 -10.82 10.91
C VAL A 144 -13.53 -12.29 10.55
N ASP A 145 -13.90 -12.57 9.31
CA ASP A 145 -13.88 -13.92 8.77
C ASP A 145 -12.45 -14.25 8.29
N ILE A 146 -11.90 -15.37 8.75
CA ILE A 146 -10.50 -15.76 8.49
C ILE A 146 -10.48 -17.12 7.83
N ASP A 147 -10.14 -17.11 6.55
CA ASP A 147 -9.87 -18.33 5.78
C ASP A 147 -8.36 -18.60 5.70
N GLY A 148 -8.00 -19.88 5.84
CA GLY A 148 -6.62 -20.33 5.66
C GLY A 148 -6.25 -20.41 4.17
N VAL A 149 -5.33 -19.55 3.74
CA VAL A 149 -4.68 -19.69 2.43
C VAL A 149 -3.47 -20.62 2.58
N LEU A 150 -3.39 -21.64 1.73
CA LEU A 150 -2.22 -22.49 1.68
C LEU A 150 -1.05 -21.73 1.02
N VAL A 151 -0.02 -21.46 1.81
CA VAL A 151 1.27 -20.97 1.30
C VAL A 151 2.14 -22.18 0.98
N LEU A 152 2.39 -22.41 -0.31
CA LEU A 152 3.19 -23.52 -0.77
C LEU A 152 4.64 -23.38 -0.28
N ALA A 153 5.10 -24.38 0.46
CA ALA A 153 6.49 -24.53 0.86
C ALA A 153 6.91 -25.95 0.49
N HIS A 154 7.29 -26.14 -0.77
CA HIS A 154 7.58 -27.45 -1.32
C HIS A 154 8.78 -28.13 -0.63
N SER A 155 8.64 -29.41 -0.28
CA SER A 155 9.72 -30.21 0.31
C SER A 155 9.55 -31.70 -0.01
N GLU A 156 10.41 -32.24 -0.87
CA GLU A 156 10.52 -33.68 -1.17
C GLU A 156 11.50 -34.44 -0.25
N LYS A 157 11.86 -33.84 0.89
CA LYS A 157 12.73 -34.50 1.88
C LYS A 157 11.99 -35.66 2.55
N GLN A 158 12.75 -36.68 2.98
CA GLN A 158 12.21 -37.77 3.79
C GLN A 158 11.44 -37.21 5.00
N ASP A 159 10.31 -37.84 5.33
CA ASP A 159 9.40 -37.45 6.43
C ASP A 159 8.61 -36.14 6.24
N ALA A 160 8.68 -35.50 5.07
CA ALA A 160 7.79 -34.38 4.76
C ALA A 160 6.35 -34.87 4.58
N ALA A 161 5.44 -34.42 5.46
CA ALA A 161 4.02 -34.76 5.39
C ALA A 161 3.26 -33.79 4.47
N ALA A 162 2.46 -34.33 3.57
CA ALA A 162 1.54 -33.54 2.77
C ALA A 162 0.40 -32.97 3.64
N THR A 163 -0.05 -31.76 3.33
CA THR A 163 -1.28 -31.18 3.88
C THR A 163 -2.52 -31.94 3.40
N TRP A 164 -3.68 -31.64 3.98
CA TRP A 164 -4.98 -32.17 3.54
C TRP A 164 -5.22 -32.05 2.02
N LYS A 165 -4.72 -30.99 1.39
CA LYS A 165 -4.80 -30.76 -0.06
C LYS A 165 -3.76 -31.55 -0.89
N LYS A 166 -3.09 -32.55 -0.28
CA LYS A 166 -2.04 -33.39 -0.90
C LYS A 166 -0.86 -32.59 -1.48
N THR A 167 -0.47 -31.53 -0.78
CA THR A 167 0.64 -30.64 -1.17
C THR A 167 1.37 -30.14 0.07
N PHE A 168 2.54 -29.53 -0.06
CA PHE A 168 3.36 -29.06 1.07
C PHE A 168 3.14 -27.56 1.32
N GLY A 169 3.13 -27.16 2.59
CA GLY A 169 2.97 -25.75 2.93
C GLY A 169 2.37 -25.50 4.30
N HIS A 170 2.11 -24.23 4.57
CA HIS A 170 1.51 -23.74 5.80
C HIS A 170 0.14 -23.11 5.52
N HIS A 171 -0.76 -23.15 6.50
CA HIS A 171 -2.02 -22.40 6.48
C HIS A 171 -1.93 -21.25 7.49
N PRO A 172 -1.14 -20.19 7.22
CA PRO A 172 -1.12 -19.05 8.12
C PRO A 172 -2.51 -18.41 8.18
N LEU A 173 -3.03 -18.26 9.39
CA LEU A 173 -4.22 -17.48 9.66
C LEU A 173 -3.78 -16.06 9.98
N MET A 174 -4.08 -15.11 9.08
CA MET A 174 -3.72 -13.71 9.26
C MET A 174 -4.88 -12.81 8.84
N ALA A 175 -5.21 -11.84 9.69
CA ALA A 175 -6.14 -10.78 9.37
C ALA A 175 -5.52 -9.42 9.67
N PHE A 176 -5.83 -8.44 8.83
CA PHE A 176 -5.47 -7.04 9.04
C PHE A 176 -6.75 -6.27 9.34
N VAL A 177 -6.91 -5.82 10.58
CA VAL A 177 -7.98 -4.89 10.98
C VAL A 177 -7.43 -3.49 11.03
#